data_AF-A0AB38E8Q1-F1
#
_entry.id   AF-A0AB38E8Q1-F1
#
_cell.length_a   1.000
_cell.length_b   1.000
_cell.length_c   1.000
_cell.angle_alpha   90.00
_cell.angle_beta   90.00
_cell.angle_gamma   90.00
#
_symmetry.space_group_name_H-M   'P 1'
#
loop_
_entity.id
_entity.type
_entity.pdbx_description
1 polymer ?
#
loop_
_entity_poly.entity_id
_entity_poly.type
_entity_poly.pdbx_seq_one_letter_code
_entity_poly.pdbx_strand_id
1 'polypeptide(L)'
;MRSGRRLLLIAVGVVVSGFIGKAVYEALPGDMGSDHINVVCNEVVIGRFDGDGSIDDSKNKTRKCSSGMRAISTNYVVLDDDVYWMSRVRYKEKPCITGAGDASGAISNLSFSCLFSKQGQINSIEERELHLVAHNSPAFQSMEGSLQGLTDWQLDQLAYYAKDDSSVYYRGRKLKGAKPNDFSVIFPFGDDKRWYKYSVAVSGKEKFVGDMSVGDIDLYNFRLFVPVACPGHGLSVCTNYKDVNVFFEYGNWDQGVLGQVGRRCKNSQLSPPLAH
;
A
#
# COMPACT_ATOMS: atom_id res chain seq x y z
N MET A 1 37.02 6.20 -16.65
CA MET A 1 35.59 6.39 -16.32
C MET A 1 35.40 6.24 -14.81
N ARG A 2 35.02 7.33 -14.11
CA ARG A 2 34.80 7.33 -12.66
C ARG A 2 33.52 6.55 -12.33
N SER A 3 33.67 5.38 -11.72
CA SER A 3 32.55 4.64 -11.10
C SER A 3 32.13 5.37 -9.83
N GLY A 4 31.08 6.19 -9.93
CA GLY A 4 30.54 6.95 -8.80
C GLY A 4 29.64 6.08 -7.94
N ARG A 5 29.88 6.07 -6.62
CA ARG A 5 28.95 5.50 -5.63
C ARG A 5 27.67 6.33 -5.61
N ARG A 6 26.50 5.70 -5.74
CA ARG A 6 25.20 6.37 -5.60
C ARG A 6 24.55 5.91 -4.31
N LEU A 7 24.23 6.87 -3.45
CA LEU A 7 23.34 6.67 -2.30
C LEU A 7 21.91 6.62 -2.84
N LEU A 8 21.10 5.68 -2.38
CA LEU A 8 19.70 5.61 -2.76
C LEU A 8 18.82 5.63 -1.51
N LEU A 9 17.88 6.56 -1.49
CA LEU A 9 16.74 6.56 -0.58
C LEU A 9 15.54 6.02 -1.37
N ILE A 10 14.94 4.95 -0.88
CA ILE A 10 13.69 4.42 -1.42
C ILE A 10 12.59 4.91 -0.49
N ALA A 11 11.92 6.01 -0.86
CA ALA A 11 10.74 6.50 -0.16
C ALA A 11 9.49 5.87 -0.77
N VAL A 12 8.57 5.40 0.09
CA VAL A 12 7.24 4.99 -0.36
C VAL A 12 6.39 6.25 -0.36
N GLY A 13 6.04 6.75 -1.55
CA GLY A 13 5.10 7.84 -1.69
C GLY A 13 3.70 7.38 -1.27
N VAL A 14 3.19 7.93 -0.18
CA VAL A 14 1.76 7.91 0.12
C VAL A 14 1.27 9.32 -0.09
N VAL A 15 0.54 9.56 -1.17
CA VAL A 15 -0.36 10.73 -1.19
C VAL A 15 -1.35 10.51 -0.06
N VAL A 16 -1.33 11.41 0.91
CA VAL A 16 -2.25 11.42 2.05
C VAL A 16 -3.66 11.77 1.54
N SER A 17 -4.28 10.81 0.87
CA SER A 17 -5.71 10.57 1.01
C SER A 17 -5.80 9.70 2.26
N GLY A 18 -6.56 10.11 3.28
CA GLY A 18 -6.52 9.53 4.62
C GLY A 18 -6.53 7.99 4.66
N PHE A 19 -5.35 7.38 4.69
CA PHE A 19 -5.20 5.93 4.78
C PHE A 19 -5.32 5.53 6.25
N ILE A 20 -6.49 5.04 6.64
CA ILE A 20 -6.61 4.21 7.84
C ILE A 20 -5.92 2.88 7.51
N GLY A 21 -4.78 2.63 8.17
CA GLY A 21 -4.00 1.42 7.99
C GLY A 21 -4.82 0.15 8.21
N LYS A 22 -4.59 -0.85 7.36
CA LYS A 22 -5.07 -2.23 7.51
C LYS A 22 -4.76 -2.73 8.93
N ALA A 23 -5.81 -2.89 9.73
CA ALA A 23 -5.90 -3.96 10.70
C ALA A 23 -7.14 -4.77 10.32
N VAL A 24 -6.94 -5.89 9.61
CA VAL A 24 -7.98 -6.90 9.47
C VAL A 24 -8.09 -7.58 10.83
N TYR A 25 -8.93 -7.02 11.70
CA TYR A 25 -9.36 -7.73 12.89
C TYR A 25 -10.43 -8.75 12.47
N GLU A 26 -10.00 -9.94 12.07
CA GLU A 26 -10.88 -11.11 12.14
C GLU A 26 -11.11 -11.42 13.63
N ALA A 27 -12.12 -10.77 14.21
CA ALA A 27 -12.63 -11.16 15.50
C ALA A 27 -13.28 -12.55 15.36
N LEU A 28 -12.65 -13.55 15.98
CA LEU A 28 -13.19 -14.90 16.15
C LEU A 28 -14.62 -14.86 16.70
N PRO A 29 -15.49 -15.83 16.32
CA PRO A 29 -16.88 -15.85 16.74
C PRO A 29 -16.98 -16.26 18.22
N GLY A 30 -17.01 -15.26 19.10
CA GLY A 30 -17.45 -15.43 20.48
C GLY A 30 -18.97 -15.33 20.55
N ASP A 31 -19.59 -16.47 20.87
CA ASP A 31 -20.93 -16.69 21.44
C ASP A 31 -22.03 -15.68 21.07
N MET A 32 -22.76 -15.97 19.97
CA MET A 32 -23.85 -15.14 19.46
C MET A 32 -25.17 -15.52 20.15
N GLY A 33 -25.46 -14.85 21.26
CA GLY A 33 -26.85 -14.54 21.65
C GLY A 33 -27.49 -13.66 20.57
N SER A 34 -28.82 -13.49 20.61
CA SER A 34 -29.63 -12.89 19.53
C SER A 34 -29.35 -11.39 19.28
N ASP A 35 -28.17 -11.06 18.75
CA ASP A 35 -27.74 -9.69 18.48
C ASP A 35 -28.34 -9.20 17.16
N HIS A 36 -28.92 -7.99 17.18
CA HIS A 36 -29.42 -7.35 15.98
C HIS A 36 -28.24 -6.87 15.11
N ILE A 37 -27.97 -7.54 13.99
CA ILE A 37 -26.93 -7.13 13.04
C ILE A 37 -27.50 -6.09 12.07
N ASN A 38 -26.94 -4.89 12.08
CA ASN A 38 -27.23 -3.86 11.09
C ASN A 38 -26.08 -3.78 10.08
N VAL A 39 -26.38 -3.90 8.78
CA VAL A 39 -25.35 -3.86 7.73
C VAL A 39 -25.29 -2.46 7.16
N VAL A 40 -24.13 -1.80 7.32
CA VAL A 40 -23.87 -0.46 6.80
C VAL A 40 -22.82 -0.57 5.71
N CYS A 41 -23.04 0.12 4.60
CA CYS A 41 -22.09 0.14 3.50
C CYS A 41 -21.86 1.57 3.02
N ASN A 42 -20.61 2.02 3.16
CA ASN A 42 -20.15 3.36 2.78
C ASN A 42 -19.25 3.24 1.56
N GLU A 43 -19.55 3.98 0.50
CA GLU A 43 -18.77 3.94 -0.73
C GLU A 43 -18.35 5.35 -1.15
N VAL A 44 -17.07 5.51 -1.43
CA VAL A 44 -16.49 6.73 -1.99
C VAL A 44 -15.93 6.39 -3.36
N VAL A 45 -16.37 7.11 -4.38
CA VAL A 45 -15.80 7.05 -5.73
C VAL A 45 -14.85 8.23 -5.89
N ILE A 46 -13.65 7.96 -6.39
CA ILE A 46 -12.57 8.93 -6.56
C ILE A 46 -12.18 8.92 -8.03
N GLY A 47 -12.02 10.10 -8.61
CA GLY A 47 -11.69 10.27 -10.02
C GLY A 47 -12.92 10.53 -10.89
N ARG A 48 -12.72 11.34 -11.93
CA ARG A 48 -13.69 11.59 -13.00
C ARG A 48 -12.92 11.83 -14.29
N PHE A 49 -13.44 11.29 -15.41
CA PHE A 49 -12.91 11.65 -16.72
C PHE A 49 -13.18 13.12 -17.06
N ASP A 50 -12.13 13.82 -17.44
CA ASP A 50 -12.19 15.14 -18.06
C ASP A 50 -12.49 15.02 -19.56
N GLY A 51 -12.80 16.15 -20.20
CA GLY A 51 -13.18 16.18 -21.62
C GLY A 51 -12.08 15.72 -22.58
N ASP A 52 -10.83 15.65 -22.13
CA ASP A 52 -9.68 15.13 -22.87
C ASP A 52 -9.37 13.65 -22.58
N GLY A 53 -10.18 12.99 -21.74
CA GLY A 53 -10.00 11.60 -21.32
C GLY A 53 -8.97 11.40 -20.19
N SER A 54 -8.38 12.47 -19.65
CA SER A 54 -7.59 12.39 -18.41
C SER A 54 -8.50 12.22 -17.19
N ILE A 55 -7.93 11.80 -16.06
CA ILE A 55 -8.67 11.57 -14.82
C ILE A 55 -8.32 12.67 -13.80
N ASP A 56 -9.35 13.36 -13.32
CA ASP A 56 -9.25 14.30 -12.20
C ASP A 56 -9.50 13.57 -10.86
N ASP A 57 -8.40 13.14 -10.23
CA ASP A 57 -8.38 12.47 -8.91
C ASP A 57 -8.83 13.38 -7.76
N SER A 58 -8.95 14.71 -7.96
CA SER A 58 -9.42 15.62 -6.92
C SER A 58 -10.93 15.51 -6.66
N LYS A 59 -11.67 14.93 -7.61
CA LYS A 59 -13.10 14.71 -7.48
C LYS A 59 -13.37 13.44 -6.70
N ASN A 60 -14.20 13.56 -5.67
CA ASN A 60 -14.76 12.41 -4.99
C ASN A 60 -16.27 12.58 -4.78
N LYS A 61 -16.95 11.45 -4.64
CA LYS A 61 -18.39 11.40 -4.36
C LYS A 61 -18.70 10.23 -3.42
N THR A 62 -19.28 10.56 -2.28
CA THR A 62 -19.86 9.55 -1.39
C THR A 62 -21.23 9.11 -1.93
N ARG A 63 -21.48 7.82 -1.93
CA ARG A 63 -22.76 7.22 -2.32
C ARG A 63 -23.07 5.95 -1.53
N LYS A 64 -24.30 5.45 -1.69
CA LYS A 64 -24.64 4.08 -1.28
C LYS A 64 -23.82 3.10 -2.11
N CYS A 65 -23.46 1.98 -1.49
CA CYS A 65 -22.67 0.96 -2.17
C CYS A 65 -23.31 0.46 -3.46
N SER A 66 -22.46 0.39 -4.49
CA SER A 66 -22.88 -0.07 -5.80
C SER A 66 -23.15 -1.57 -5.78
N SER A 67 -24.20 -1.97 -6.50
CA SER A 67 -24.49 -3.36 -6.83
C SER A 67 -24.01 -3.65 -8.27
N GLY A 68 -23.87 -4.93 -8.62
CA GLY A 68 -23.53 -5.32 -10.00
C GLY A 68 -22.06 -5.18 -10.41
N MET A 69 -21.14 -4.94 -9.46
CA MET A 69 -19.71 -4.94 -9.76
C MET A 69 -19.23 -6.31 -10.21
N ARG A 70 -18.42 -6.34 -11.27
CA ARG A 70 -17.75 -7.55 -11.75
C ARG A 70 -16.27 -7.50 -11.37
N ALA A 71 -15.79 -8.48 -10.62
CA ALA A 71 -14.37 -8.58 -10.30
C ALA A 71 -13.55 -8.92 -11.55
N ILE A 72 -12.45 -8.18 -11.76
CA ILE A 72 -11.36 -8.55 -12.67
C ILE A 72 -10.30 -9.30 -11.85
N SER A 73 -9.96 -8.78 -10.68
CA SER A 73 -8.98 -9.35 -9.76
C SER A 73 -9.28 -8.91 -8.32
N THR A 74 -8.41 -9.22 -7.36
CA THR A 74 -8.58 -8.88 -5.93
C THR A 74 -8.91 -7.40 -5.70
N ASN A 75 -8.25 -6.49 -6.42
CA ASN A 75 -8.49 -5.06 -6.28
C ASN A 75 -9.07 -4.37 -7.51
N TYR A 76 -9.17 -5.01 -8.67
CA TYR A 76 -9.74 -4.38 -9.86
C TYR A 76 -11.16 -4.89 -10.11
N VAL A 77 -12.10 -3.95 -10.28
CA VAL A 77 -13.52 -4.24 -10.55
C VAL A 77 -14.02 -3.41 -11.72
N VAL A 78 -15.03 -3.92 -12.43
CA VAL A 78 -15.79 -3.15 -13.41
C VAL A 78 -17.12 -2.73 -12.82
N LEU A 79 -17.45 -1.46 -12.99
CA LEU A 79 -18.73 -0.87 -12.63
C LEU A 79 -19.13 0.14 -13.70
N ASP A 80 -20.36 0.05 -14.21
CA ASP A 80 -20.91 0.99 -15.20
C ASP A 80 -19.96 1.22 -16.41
N ASP A 81 -19.36 0.15 -16.93
CA ASP A 81 -18.38 0.13 -18.03
C ASP A 81 -17.01 0.77 -17.76
N ASP A 82 -16.73 1.16 -16.52
CA ASP A 82 -15.44 1.67 -16.11
C ASP A 82 -14.71 0.70 -15.17
N VAL A 83 -13.39 0.73 -15.23
CA VAL A 83 -12.52 -0.03 -14.33
C VAL A 83 -12.16 0.83 -13.13
N TYR A 84 -12.32 0.25 -11.95
CA TYR A 84 -11.95 0.85 -10.68
C TYR A 84 -10.93 -0.02 -9.94
N TRP A 85 -9.97 0.63 -9.30
CA TRP A 85 -9.18 0.00 -8.25
C TRP A 85 -9.91 0.22 -6.92
N MET A 86 -10.32 -0.88 -6.29
CA MET A 86 -11.14 -0.91 -5.10
C MET A 86 -10.31 -1.31 -3.87
N SER A 87 -10.26 -0.41 -2.89
CA SER A 87 -9.92 -0.73 -1.51
C SER A 87 -11.21 -1.06 -0.75
N ARG A 88 -11.18 -2.10 0.08
CA ARG A 88 -12.32 -2.51 0.90
C ARG A 88 -11.88 -2.87 2.31
N VAL A 89 -12.58 -2.32 3.30
CA VAL A 89 -12.40 -2.65 4.72
C VAL A 89 -13.74 -3.12 5.27
N ARG A 90 -13.70 -4.16 6.10
CA ARG A 90 -14.87 -4.67 6.82
C ARG A 90 -14.55 -4.74 8.29
N TYR A 91 -15.43 -4.18 9.12
CA TYR A 91 -15.27 -4.22 10.56
C TYR A 91 -16.64 -4.25 11.25
N LYS A 92 -16.63 -4.61 12.53
CA LYS A 92 -17.82 -4.61 13.37
C LYS A 92 -17.66 -3.56 14.45
N GLU A 93 -18.69 -2.76 14.66
CA GLU A 93 -18.72 -1.79 15.74
C GLU A 93 -20.00 -1.95 16.57
N LYS A 94 -19.93 -1.60 17.86
CA LYS A 94 -21.10 -1.48 18.71
C LYS A 94 -21.45 0.00 18.82
N PRO A 95 -22.63 0.43 18.36
CA PRO A 95 -23.01 1.84 18.38
C PRO A 95 -23.21 2.39 19.81
N CYS A 96 -23.48 1.53 20.79
CA CYS A 96 -23.59 1.88 22.21
C CYS A 96 -22.56 1.12 23.05
N ILE A 97 -21.98 1.75 24.07
CA ILE A 97 -21.08 1.09 25.02
C ILE A 97 -21.90 0.53 26.17
N THR A 98 -21.94 -0.80 26.28
CA THR A 98 -22.50 -1.49 27.44
C THR A 98 -21.39 -1.74 28.47
N GLY A 99 -21.34 -0.96 29.55
CA GLY A 99 -20.62 -1.36 30.77
C GLY A 99 -19.38 -0.56 31.21
N ALA A 100 -19.16 0.68 30.76
CA ALA A 100 -18.06 1.48 31.29
C ALA A 100 -18.55 2.32 32.50
N GLY A 101 -18.07 1.99 33.69
CA GLY A 101 -18.37 2.71 34.95
C GLY A 101 -17.65 4.05 35.09
N ASP A 102 -17.15 4.61 34.00
CA ASP A 102 -16.46 5.89 33.92
C ASP A 102 -17.27 6.89 33.06
N ALA A 103 -17.00 8.19 33.25
CA ALA A 103 -17.73 9.28 32.58
C ALA A 103 -17.63 9.21 31.03
N SER A 104 -16.59 8.56 30.51
CA SER A 104 -16.35 8.30 29.08
C SER A 104 -17.47 7.44 28.45
N GLY A 105 -17.92 6.39 29.17
CA GLY A 105 -19.03 5.54 28.74
C GLY A 105 -20.35 6.29 28.64
N ALA A 106 -20.61 7.22 29.56
CA ALA A 106 -21.83 8.03 29.57
C ALA A 106 -21.92 8.98 28.37
N ILE A 107 -20.79 9.57 27.92
CA ILE A 107 -20.76 10.48 26.75
C ILE A 107 -20.97 9.70 25.45
N SER A 108 -20.38 8.51 25.32
CA SER A 108 -20.52 7.67 24.11
C SER A 108 -21.97 7.23 23.85
N ASN A 109 -22.74 7.00 24.91
CA ASN A 109 -24.15 6.60 24.84
C ASN A 109 -25.10 7.76 24.47
N LEU A 110 -24.59 9.00 24.44
CA LEU A 110 -25.31 10.17 23.94
C LEU A 110 -25.03 10.46 22.46
N SER A 111 -24.21 9.63 21.79
CA SER A 111 -23.98 9.77 20.35
C SER A 111 -25.27 9.52 19.56
N PHE A 112 -25.43 10.23 18.44
CA PHE A 112 -26.57 10.05 17.54
C PHE A 112 -26.70 8.58 17.10
N SER A 113 -25.58 7.93 16.79
CA SER A 113 -25.55 6.51 16.44
C SER A 113 -26.11 5.60 17.54
N CYS A 114 -25.85 5.89 18.82
CA CYS A 114 -26.40 5.12 19.92
C CYS A 114 -27.90 5.39 20.13
N LEU A 115 -28.32 6.66 20.10
CA LEU A 115 -29.72 7.07 20.34
C LEU A 115 -30.74 6.41 19.39
N PHE A 116 -30.34 6.05 18.17
CA PHE A 116 -31.20 5.40 17.18
C PHE A 116 -30.93 3.90 17.00
N SER A 117 -30.04 3.31 17.79
CA SER A 117 -29.71 1.88 17.70
C SER A 117 -30.57 1.02 18.63
N LYS A 118 -30.81 -0.23 18.23
CA LYS A 118 -31.46 -1.22 19.09
C LYS A 118 -30.52 -1.66 20.21
N GLN A 119 -31.09 -2.07 21.35
CA GLN A 119 -30.30 -2.66 22.43
C GLN A 119 -29.59 -3.93 21.94
N GLY A 120 -28.29 -4.04 22.21
CA GLY A 120 -27.46 -5.16 21.75
C GLY A 120 -27.14 -5.14 20.24
N GLN A 121 -27.41 -4.04 19.54
CA GLN A 121 -27.10 -3.95 18.10
C GLN A 121 -25.59 -4.00 17.85
N ILE A 122 -25.21 -4.72 16.78
CA ILE A 122 -23.86 -4.71 16.22
C ILE A 122 -23.97 -4.21 14.78
N ASN A 123 -23.23 -3.16 14.43
CA ASN A 123 -23.12 -2.73 13.04
C ASN A 123 -21.99 -3.51 12.37
N SER A 124 -22.30 -4.20 11.27
CA SER A 124 -21.31 -4.74 10.33
C SER A 124 -21.11 -3.72 9.23
N ILE A 125 -19.95 -3.08 9.20
CA ILE A 125 -19.64 -2.00 8.28
C ILE A 125 -18.73 -2.49 7.17
N GLU A 126 -19.08 -2.14 5.93
CA GLU A 126 -18.22 -2.28 4.76
C GLU A 126 -17.92 -0.89 4.19
N GLU A 127 -16.65 -0.52 4.16
CA GLU A 127 -16.18 0.71 3.53
C GLU A 127 -15.47 0.36 2.23
N ARG A 128 -15.80 1.09 1.16
CA ARG A 128 -15.23 0.93 -0.18
C ARG A 128 -14.71 2.26 -0.70
N GLU A 129 -13.49 2.25 -1.21
CA GLU A 129 -12.94 3.34 -2.00
C GLU A 129 -12.69 2.84 -3.41
N LEU A 130 -13.33 3.45 -4.40
CA LEU A 130 -13.18 3.10 -5.81
C LEU A 130 -12.42 4.22 -6.52
N HIS A 131 -11.18 3.96 -6.90
CA HIS A 131 -10.39 4.86 -7.74
C HIS A 131 -10.63 4.53 -9.20
N LEU A 132 -11.19 5.48 -9.95
CA LEU A 132 -11.38 5.37 -11.40
C LEU A 132 -10.02 5.20 -12.08
N VAL A 133 -9.92 4.22 -12.99
CA VAL A 133 -8.64 3.83 -13.62
C VAL A 133 -8.66 4.08 -15.11
N ALA A 134 -9.66 3.51 -15.79
CA ALA A 134 -9.77 3.51 -17.24
C ALA A 134 -11.18 3.07 -17.64
N HIS A 135 -11.57 3.34 -18.87
CA HIS A 135 -12.71 2.67 -19.48
C HIS A 135 -12.43 1.16 -19.60
N ASN A 136 -13.45 0.33 -19.37
CA ASN A 136 -13.33 -1.11 -19.52
C ASN A 136 -13.01 -1.46 -20.98
N SER A 137 -11.94 -2.22 -21.18
CA SER A 137 -11.54 -2.69 -22.49
C SER A 137 -11.05 -4.15 -22.41
N PRO A 138 -11.14 -4.92 -23.49
CA PRO A 138 -10.57 -6.27 -23.54
C PRO A 138 -9.05 -6.32 -23.31
N ALA A 139 -8.36 -5.20 -23.54
CA ALA A 139 -6.92 -5.08 -23.31
C ALA A 139 -6.57 -4.86 -21.83
N PHE A 140 -7.53 -4.47 -20.99
CA PHE A 140 -7.27 -4.24 -19.57
C PHE A 140 -6.97 -5.56 -18.86
N GLN A 141 -5.81 -5.64 -18.22
CA GLN A 141 -5.32 -6.82 -17.53
C GLN A 141 -4.72 -6.45 -16.17
N SER A 142 -5.16 -7.16 -15.13
CA SER A 142 -4.48 -7.14 -13.82
C SER A 142 -3.17 -7.93 -13.89
N MET A 143 -2.15 -7.47 -13.17
CA MET A 143 -0.89 -8.20 -13.03
C MET A 143 -0.99 -9.36 -12.03
N GLU A 144 -2.08 -9.46 -11.29
CA GLU A 144 -2.38 -10.59 -10.42
C GLU A 144 -2.41 -11.91 -11.22
N GLY A 145 -1.70 -12.92 -10.72
CA GLY A 145 -1.57 -14.22 -11.40
C GLY A 145 -0.58 -14.26 -12.57
N SER A 146 0.13 -13.16 -12.87
CA SER A 146 1.17 -13.15 -13.93
C SER A 146 2.43 -13.96 -13.59
N LEU A 147 2.62 -14.30 -12.31
CA LEU A 147 3.77 -15.06 -11.80
C LEU A 147 3.28 -16.20 -10.89
N GLN A 148 4.05 -17.29 -10.86
CA GLN A 148 3.78 -18.47 -10.04
C GLN A 148 4.84 -18.63 -8.94
N GLY A 149 4.53 -19.41 -7.89
CA GLY A 149 5.48 -19.73 -6.82
C GLY A 149 5.78 -18.55 -5.88
N LEU A 150 4.86 -17.59 -5.79
CA LEU A 150 4.99 -16.40 -4.95
C LEU A 150 4.36 -16.60 -3.58
N THR A 151 4.83 -15.83 -2.60
CA THR A 151 4.20 -15.73 -1.29
C THR A 151 2.90 -14.92 -1.35
N ASP A 152 2.04 -15.06 -0.34
CA ASP A 152 0.77 -14.29 -0.25
C ASP A 152 0.98 -12.77 -0.36
N TRP A 153 2.04 -12.24 0.26
CA TRP A 153 2.33 -10.81 0.24
C TRP A 153 2.87 -10.34 -1.12
N GLN A 154 3.54 -11.21 -1.87
CA GLN A 154 3.99 -10.92 -3.23
C GLN A 154 2.82 -10.94 -4.22
N LEU A 155 1.84 -11.83 -4.01
CA LEU A 155 0.58 -11.82 -4.75
C LEU A 155 -0.20 -10.51 -4.49
N ASP A 156 -0.24 -10.04 -3.24
CA ASP A 156 -0.80 -8.72 -2.89
C ASP A 156 -0.10 -7.59 -3.66
N GLN A 157 1.23 -7.64 -3.80
CA GLN A 157 1.96 -6.63 -4.58
C GLN A 157 1.64 -6.67 -6.07
N LEU A 158 1.42 -7.86 -6.65
CA LEU A 158 0.96 -7.99 -8.04
C LEU A 158 -0.43 -7.38 -8.22
N ALA A 159 -1.35 -7.61 -7.27
CA ALA A 159 -2.70 -7.10 -7.31
C ALA A 159 -2.79 -5.56 -7.29
N TYR A 160 -1.70 -4.87 -6.91
CA TYR A 160 -1.62 -3.41 -7.01
C TYR A 160 -1.45 -2.92 -8.44
N TYR A 161 -0.93 -3.74 -9.36
CA TYR A 161 -0.66 -3.32 -10.73
C TYR A 161 -1.69 -3.84 -11.72
N ALA A 162 -1.96 -3.04 -12.74
CA ALA A 162 -2.67 -3.43 -13.94
C ALA A 162 -2.10 -2.69 -15.15
N LYS A 163 -2.48 -3.11 -16.35
CA LYS A 163 -2.13 -2.44 -17.59
C LYS A 163 -3.22 -2.60 -18.64
N ASP A 164 -3.20 -1.71 -19.62
CA ASP A 164 -3.89 -1.86 -20.91
C ASP A 164 -2.88 -1.63 -22.04
N ASP A 165 -3.34 -1.51 -23.29
CA ASP A 165 -2.45 -1.29 -24.45
C ASP A 165 -1.66 0.02 -24.39
N SER A 166 -2.13 0.99 -23.60
CA SER A 166 -1.61 2.37 -23.57
C SER A 166 -0.84 2.71 -22.29
N SER A 167 -1.23 2.12 -21.17
CA SER A 167 -0.90 2.62 -19.84
C SER A 167 -0.71 1.49 -18.84
N VAL A 168 0.12 1.75 -17.83
CA VAL A 168 0.28 0.89 -16.65
C VAL A 168 -0.24 1.66 -15.44
N TYR A 169 -0.86 0.94 -14.50
CA TYR A 169 -1.50 1.50 -13.32
C TYR A 169 -0.92 0.87 -12.05
N TYR A 170 -0.76 1.67 -11.00
CA TYR A 170 -0.46 1.25 -9.64
C TYR A 170 -1.50 1.81 -8.70
N ARG A 171 -2.25 0.93 -8.02
CA ARG A 171 -3.35 1.28 -7.11
C ARG A 171 -4.34 2.28 -7.74
N GLY A 172 -4.70 2.01 -8.98
CA GLY A 172 -5.62 2.83 -9.78
C GLY A 172 -5.02 4.10 -10.39
N ARG A 173 -3.77 4.47 -10.05
CA ARG A 173 -3.11 5.65 -10.63
C ARG A 173 -2.21 5.27 -11.80
N LYS A 174 -2.26 6.06 -12.87
CA LYS A 174 -1.39 5.87 -14.04
C LYS A 174 0.08 6.09 -13.69
N LEU A 175 0.91 5.08 -13.94
CA LEU A 175 2.37 5.13 -13.82
C LEU A 175 2.97 5.91 -14.99
N LYS A 176 3.41 7.14 -14.72
CA LYS A 176 4.02 7.98 -15.75
C LYS A 176 5.34 7.38 -16.25
N GLY A 177 5.48 7.28 -17.57
CA GLY A 177 6.70 6.79 -18.23
C GLY A 177 6.81 5.26 -18.36
N ALA A 178 5.93 4.49 -17.71
CA ALA A 178 5.86 3.05 -17.89
C ALA A 178 5.22 2.70 -19.25
N LYS A 179 5.79 1.69 -19.93
CA LYS A 179 5.30 1.16 -21.21
C LYS A 179 4.69 -0.22 -20.98
N PRO A 180 3.42 -0.45 -21.36
CA PRO A 180 2.76 -1.73 -21.08
C PRO A 180 3.43 -2.98 -21.67
N ASN A 181 4.07 -2.83 -22.83
CA ASN A 181 4.64 -3.95 -23.59
C ASN A 181 5.89 -4.55 -22.94
N ASP A 182 6.63 -3.78 -22.13
CA ASP A 182 7.84 -4.22 -21.45
C ASP A 182 7.71 -4.14 -19.91
N PHE A 183 6.49 -3.95 -19.41
CA PHE A 183 6.21 -3.84 -17.99
C PHE A 183 6.21 -5.20 -17.29
N SER A 184 6.85 -5.28 -16.13
CA SER A 184 6.84 -6.46 -15.26
C SER A 184 6.99 -6.05 -13.79
N VAL A 185 6.37 -6.83 -12.90
CA VAL A 185 6.58 -6.71 -11.46
C VAL A 185 7.71 -7.66 -11.05
N ILE A 186 8.61 -7.21 -10.19
CA ILE A 186 9.80 -7.96 -9.78
C ILE A 186 9.97 -7.92 -8.26
N PHE A 187 10.68 -8.90 -7.71
CA PHE A 187 10.95 -9.02 -6.27
C PHE A 187 12.46 -9.01 -6.01
N PRO A 188 13.14 -7.85 -6.18
CA PRO A 188 14.60 -7.78 -6.11
C PRO A 188 15.17 -8.07 -4.72
N PHE A 189 14.32 -8.01 -3.69
CA PHE A 189 14.70 -8.20 -2.29
C PHE A 189 14.41 -9.61 -1.76
N GLY A 190 13.92 -10.53 -2.62
CA GLY A 190 13.56 -11.89 -2.25
C GLY A 190 12.14 -12.03 -1.70
N ASP A 191 11.93 -13.08 -0.91
CA ASP A 191 10.65 -13.54 -0.35
C ASP A 191 10.45 -13.19 1.13
N ASP A 192 11.42 -12.52 1.74
CA ASP A 192 11.33 -12.02 3.10
C ASP A 192 10.18 -11.01 3.24
N LYS A 193 9.20 -11.35 4.08
CA LYS A 193 7.97 -10.59 4.32
C LYS A 193 8.24 -9.15 4.74
N ARG A 194 9.41 -8.82 5.29
CA ARG A 194 9.75 -7.41 5.59
C ARG A 194 9.69 -6.50 4.35
N TRP A 195 9.81 -7.04 3.14
CA TRP A 195 9.77 -6.22 1.92
C TRP A 195 8.36 -5.96 1.39
N TYR A 196 7.30 -6.41 2.08
CA TYR A 196 5.92 -6.35 1.58
C TYR A 196 5.43 -4.94 1.20
N LYS A 197 5.99 -3.88 1.77
CA LYS A 197 5.63 -2.49 1.42
C LYS A 197 6.35 -1.95 0.18
N TYR A 198 7.43 -2.59 -0.25
CA TYR A 198 8.24 -2.15 -1.38
C TYR A 198 7.85 -2.95 -2.62
N SER A 199 6.76 -2.52 -3.25
CA SER A 199 6.31 -3.08 -4.51
C SER A 199 7.20 -2.56 -5.64
N VAL A 200 7.90 -3.43 -6.34
CA VAL A 200 8.87 -3.03 -7.37
C VAL A 200 8.42 -3.49 -8.75
N ALA A 201 8.51 -2.59 -9.72
CA ALA A 201 8.26 -2.91 -11.12
C ALA A 201 9.37 -2.39 -12.03
N VAL A 202 9.41 -2.92 -13.25
CA VAL A 202 10.35 -2.55 -14.30
C VAL A 202 9.57 -2.28 -15.59
N SER A 203 10.01 -1.27 -16.35
CA SER A 203 9.59 -1.02 -17.73
C SER A 203 10.82 -0.62 -18.53
N GLY A 204 11.29 -1.54 -19.37
CA GLY A 204 12.56 -1.40 -20.08
C GLY A 204 13.74 -1.27 -19.11
N LYS A 205 14.40 -0.11 -19.09
CA LYS A 205 15.49 0.19 -18.14
C LYS A 205 15.02 0.92 -16.88
N GLU A 206 13.79 1.42 -16.86
CA GLU A 206 13.25 2.20 -15.76
C GLU A 206 12.74 1.27 -14.66
N LYS A 207 13.00 1.62 -13.40
CA LYS A 207 12.49 0.90 -12.23
C LYS A 207 11.52 1.79 -11.49
N PHE A 208 10.51 1.16 -10.90
CA PHE A 208 9.48 1.82 -10.11
C PHE A 208 9.43 1.17 -8.74
N VAL A 209 9.29 1.99 -7.70
CA VAL A 209 8.92 1.53 -6.37
C VAL A 209 7.57 2.16 -6.03
N GLY A 210 6.51 1.35 -6.05
CA GLY A 210 5.15 1.83 -6.07
C GLY A 210 4.87 2.67 -7.31
N ASP A 211 4.43 3.92 -7.11
CA ASP A 211 4.20 4.90 -8.17
C ASP A 211 5.44 5.74 -8.55
N MET A 212 6.53 5.58 -7.80
CA MET A 212 7.74 6.39 -7.97
C MET A 212 8.72 5.76 -8.94
N SER A 213 9.04 6.48 -10.03
CA SER A 213 10.18 6.15 -10.91
C SER A 213 11.50 6.43 -10.18
N VAL A 214 12.38 5.43 -10.14
CA VAL A 214 13.71 5.52 -9.48
C VAL A 214 14.87 5.44 -10.48
N GLY A 215 14.59 5.41 -11.79
CA GLY A 215 15.59 5.37 -12.83
C GLY A 215 16.16 3.98 -13.11
N ASP A 216 17.23 3.96 -13.90
CA ASP A 216 18.01 2.74 -14.17
C ASP A 216 18.94 2.40 -12.99
N ILE A 217 18.35 1.77 -11.98
CA ILE A 217 19.02 1.30 -10.76
C ILE A 217 18.94 -0.22 -10.65
N ASP A 218 20.06 -0.87 -10.29
CA ASP A 218 20.12 -2.30 -10.05
C ASP A 218 19.69 -2.65 -8.61
N LEU A 219 18.39 -2.84 -8.40
CA LEU A 219 17.82 -3.14 -7.09
C LEU A 219 18.18 -4.54 -6.57
N TYR A 220 18.62 -5.48 -7.41
CA TYR A 220 19.08 -6.80 -6.96
C TYR A 220 20.38 -6.72 -6.14
N ASN A 221 21.16 -5.65 -6.34
CA ASN A 221 22.36 -5.36 -5.57
C ASN A 221 22.14 -4.34 -4.46
N PHE A 222 20.88 -4.05 -4.11
CA PHE A 222 20.55 -3.17 -3.00
C PHE A 222 21.00 -3.78 -1.67
N ARG A 223 21.70 -2.99 -0.87
CA ARG A 223 22.14 -3.33 0.48
C ARG A 223 21.61 -2.30 1.45
N LEU A 224 20.68 -2.73 2.29
CA LEU A 224 20.12 -1.92 3.35
C LEU A 224 21.23 -1.45 4.30
N PHE A 225 21.20 -0.17 4.67
CA PHE A 225 22.04 0.32 5.75
C PHE A 225 21.42 -0.05 7.10
N VAL A 226 22.25 -0.58 7.98
CA VAL A 226 21.84 -0.88 9.35
C VAL A 226 21.68 0.47 10.08
N PRO A 227 20.51 0.74 10.68
CA PRO A 227 20.31 1.95 11.46
C PRO A 227 21.31 1.99 12.60
N VAL A 228 21.95 3.14 12.77
CA VAL A 228 22.82 3.42 13.93
C VAL A 228 22.04 4.24 14.94
N ALA A 229 22.18 3.91 16.22
CA ALA A 229 21.62 4.73 17.29
C ALA A 229 22.20 6.15 17.22
N CYS A 230 21.38 7.14 17.55
CA CYS A 230 21.77 8.55 17.53
C CYS A 230 23.06 8.76 18.35
N PRO A 231 24.16 9.24 17.76
CA PRO A 231 25.22 9.85 18.56
C PRO A 231 24.57 11.06 19.27
N GLY A 232 24.73 11.15 20.60
CA GLY A 232 24.00 12.12 21.43
C GLY A 232 24.06 13.57 20.91
N HIS A 233 23.02 14.34 21.26
CA HIS A 233 22.73 15.77 20.97
C HIS A 233 23.16 16.31 19.60
N GLY A 234 22.17 16.68 18.77
CA GLY A 234 22.40 17.52 17.57
C GLY A 234 21.82 16.98 16.25
N LEU A 235 21.27 15.77 16.24
CA LEU A 235 20.53 15.21 15.09
C LEU A 235 19.03 15.25 15.38
N SER A 236 18.26 15.89 14.50
CA SER A 236 16.79 15.99 14.61
C SER A 236 16.05 14.78 14.02
N VAL A 237 16.73 13.95 13.22
CA VAL A 237 16.15 12.75 12.58
C VAL A 237 17.10 11.58 12.80
N CYS A 238 16.74 10.70 13.71
CA CYS A 238 17.47 9.46 13.97
C CYS A 238 16.52 8.43 14.59
N THR A 239 16.85 7.15 14.45
CA THR A 239 16.07 6.04 14.99
C THR A 239 16.71 5.53 16.28
N ASN A 240 15.87 5.25 17.28
CA ASN A 240 16.31 4.59 18.53
C ASN A 240 16.47 3.07 18.35
N TYR A 241 16.03 2.53 17.20
CA TYR A 241 16.11 1.11 16.88
C TYR A 241 17.47 0.76 16.28
N LYS A 242 18.24 -0.06 17.00
CA LYS A 242 19.55 -0.59 16.56
C LYS A 242 19.42 -1.81 15.67
N ASP A 243 18.25 -2.44 15.66
CA ASP A 243 17.95 -3.66 14.91
C ASP A 243 17.04 -3.32 13.73
N VAL A 244 17.42 -3.81 12.55
CA VAL A 244 16.67 -3.67 11.30
C VAL A 244 15.29 -4.33 11.39
N ASN A 245 15.19 -5.48 12.04
CA ASN A 245 13.92 -6.20 12.20
C ASN A 245 12.96 -5.38 13.06
N VAL A 246 13.46 -4.80 14.14
CA VAL A 246 12.68 -3.89 14.99
C VAL A 246 12.30 -2.62 14.22
N PHE A 247 13.22 -2.06 13.44
CA PHE A 247 12.91 -0.92 12.56
C PHE A 247 11.73 -1.22 11.62
N PHE A 248 11.69 -2.43 11.06
CA PHE A 248 10.60 -2.90 10.20
C PHE A 248 9.32 -3.19 11.00
N GLU A 249 9.37 -3.82 12.17
CA GLU A 249 8.20 -4.10 13.01
C GLU A 249 7.44 -2.82 13.42
N TYR A 250 8.16 -1.75 13.80
CA TYR A 250 7.57 -0.54 14.37
C TYR A 250 6.96 0.44 13.38
N GLY A 251 6.79 0.04 12.12
CA GLY A 251 5.99 0.88 11.23
C GLY A 251 6.72 2.09 10.63
N ASN A 252 8.04 2.24 10.81
CA ASN A 252 8.83 3.40 10.34
C ASN A 252 8.97 3.54 8.80
N TRP A 253 8.08 2.88 8.05
CA TRP A 253 8.10 2.74 6.60
C TRP A 253 7.75 4.02 5.84
N ASP A 254 7.07 4.95 6.50
CA ASP A 254 6.62 6.20 5.87
C ASP A 254 7.81 7.14 5.56
N GLN A 255 8.99 6.84 6.10
CA GLN A 255 10.23 7.61 5.88
C GLN A 255 11.16 7.01 4.82
N GLY A 256 10.80 5.85 4.26
CA GLY A 256 11.65 5.14 3.31
C GLY A 256 12.83 4.41 3.94
N VAL A 257 13.57 3.66 3.12
CA VAL A 257 14.80 2.95 3.53
C VAL A 257 16.01 3.49 2.80
N LEU A 258 17.10 3.62 3.55
CA LEU A 258 18.41 3.99 3.02
C LEU A 258 19.24 2.75 2.75
N GLY A 259 19.90 2.74 1.59
CA GLY A 259 20.85 1.70 1.27
C GLY A 259 21.81 2.08 0.16
N GLN A 260 22.67 1.13 -0.15
CA GLN A 260 23.64 1.23 -1.23
C GLN A 260 23.24 0.33 -2.39
N VAL A 261 23.42 0.84 -3.61
CA VAL A 261 23.36 0.04 -4.84
C VAL A 261 24.77 -0.04 -5.44
N GLY A 262 25.21 -1.25 -5.79
CA GLY A 262 26.49 -1.50 -6.49
C GLY A 262 27.56 -2.25 -5.67
N ARG A 263 28.70 -2.55 -6.30
CA ARG A 263 29.78 -3.37 -5.70
C ARG A 263 30.52 -2.61 -4.59
N ARG A 264 30.84 -3.31 -3.48
CA ARG A 264 31.91 -2.89 -2.56
C ARG A 264 33.15 -2.60 -3.40
N CYS A 265 33.86 -1.51 -3.11
CA CYS A 265 35.25 -1.44 -3.51
C CYS A 265 35.91 -2.72 -2.96
N LYS A 266 36.42 -3.60 -3.84
CA LYS A 266 37.47 -4.51 -3.42
C LYS A 266 38.53 -3.60 -2.79
N ASN A 267 38.89 -3.87 -1.54
CA ASN A 267 40.02 -3.21 -0.89
C ASN A 267 41.17 -3.15 -1.90
N SER A 268 41.45 -1.95 -2.40
CA SER A 268 42.73 -1.66 -3.02
C SER A 268 43.76 -1.83 -1.92
N GLN A 269 44.53 -2.92 -2.02
CA GLN A 269 45.86 -3.09 -1.45
C GLN A 269 46.07 -2.39 -0.10
N LEU A 270 45.87 -3.12 1.00
CA LEU A 270 46.77 -2.93 2.13
C LEU A 270 48.14 -3.39 1.65
N SER A 271 49.01 -2.43 1.33
CA SER A 271 50.44 -2.68 1.24
C SER A 271 50.90 -3.35 2.54
N PRO A 272 51.72 -4.40 2.50
CA PRO A 272 52.31 -4.93 3.72
C PRO A 272 53.21 -3.86 4.36
N PRO A 273 53.38 -3.87 5.69
CA PRO A 273 54.28 -2.93 6.34
C PRO A 273 55.71 -3.16 5.81
N LEU A 274 56.35 -2.07 5.41
CA LEU A 274 57.78 -2.02 5.14
C LEU A 274 58.52 -2.50 6.40
N ALA A 275 59.23 -3.62 6.27
CA ALA A 275 60.25 -4.02 7.21
C ALA A 275 61.53 -3.20 6.89
N HIS A 276 61.95 -2.39 7.85
CA HIS A 276 63.33 -1.96 8.04
C HIS A 276 63.67 -2.14 9.52
#